data_AF-I4HCW2-F1
#
_entry.id   AF-I4HCW2-F1
#
_cell.length_a   1.000
_cell.length_b   1.000
_cell.length_c   1.000
_cell.angle_alpha   90.00
_cell.angle_beta   90.00
_cell.angle_gamma   90.00
#
_symmetry.space_group_name_H-M   'P 1'
#
loop_
_entity.id
_entity.type
_entity.pdbx_description
1 polymer ?
#
loop_
_entity_poly.entity_id
_entity_poly.type
_entity_poly.pdbx_seq_one_letter_code
_entity_poly.pdbx_strand_id
1 'polypeptide(L)'
;MNYLDTNNIAIDNLGISYGPKVGKDITTTWNLGDDEFGKDWFFTKDGEVEIEELIYRANPDDVEIFLSLGNTKIVSFGYSPNYFISTNEIDGNIVFGRNLLLLDPVRAFKESGLDSLESGLADAFLEDVNAAGGWVQLFSDGVVNPATDVTFTIENGYRVLTVSFPLELRAVGVPEPSSLLGLSLLGLGAIIYRCWRVF
;
A
#
# COMPACT_ATOMS: atom_id res chain seq x y z
N MET A 1 -15.52 13.13 -5.95
CA MET A 1 -15.39 13.84 -7.25
C MET A 1 -15.79 15.32 -7.23
N ASN A 2 -16.48 15.84 -6.20
CA ASN A 2 -16.99 17.22 -6.24
C ASN A 2 -15.91 18.32 -6.21
N TYR A 3 -14.80 18.14 -5.47
CA TYR A 3 -13.78 19.20 -5.32
C TYR A 3 -12.88 19.38 -6.56
N LEU A 4 -12.46 18.27 -7.19
CA LEU A 4 -11.60 18.31 -8.38
C LEU A 4 -12.27 19.02 -9.55
N ASP A 5 -13.52 18.63 -9.85
CA ASP A 5 -14.30 19.20 -10.93
C ASP A 5 -14.60 20.69 -10.69
N THR A 6 -14.96 21.05 -9.45
CA THR A 6 -15.27 22.45 -9.08
C THR A 6 -14.07 23.38 -9.23
N ASN A 7 -12.86 22.88 -8.98
CA ASN A 7 -11.63 23.68 -9.02
C ASN A 7 -10.81 23.44 -10.30
N ASN A 8 -11.35 22.73 -11.29
CA ASN A 8 -10.69 22.42 -12.56
C ASN A 8 -9.30 21.79 -12.38
N ILE A 9 -9.17 20.89 -11.39
CA ILE A 9 -7.93 20.17 -11.11
C ILE A 9 -7.92 18.91 -11.96
N ALA A 10 -7.01 18.83 -12.93
CA ALA A 10 -6.81 17.63 -13.73
C ALA A 10 -6.31 16.48 -12.84
N ILE A 11 -6.89 15.29 -13.00
CA ILE A 11 -6.48 14.11 -12.21
C ILE A 11 -5.02 13.72 -12.46
N ASP A 12 -4.50 14.01 -13.66
CA ASP A 12 -3.10 13.76 -14.03
C ASP A 12 -2.11 14.63 -13.23
N ASN A 13 -2.58 15.68 -12.55
CA ASN A 13 -1.76 16.48 -11.64
C ASN A 13 -1.70 15.87 -10.22
N LEU A 14 -2.48 14.83 -9.91
CA LEU A 14 -2.41 14.12 -8.65
C LEU A 14 -1.43 12.97 -8.76
N GLY A 15 -0.45 12.94 -7.86
CA GLY A 15 0.53 11.88 -7.78
C GLY A 15 0.48 11.18 -6.44
N ILE A 16 0.54 9.84 -6.44
CA ILE A 16 0.93 9.10 -5.24
C ILE A 16 2.39 8.72 -5.37
N SER A 17 3.15 8.94 -4.31
CA SER A 17 4.59 8.76 -4.34
C SER A 17 5.06 8.00 -3.11
N TYR A 18 6.05 7.15 -3.32
CA TYR A 18 6.89 6.55 -2.28
C TYR A 18 8.31 7.05 -2.50
N GLY A 19 8.89 7.73 -1.52
CA GLY A 19 10.17 8.40 -1.75
C GLY A 19 10.86 8.88 -0.48
N PRO A 20 12.06 9.46 -0.63
CA PRO A 20 12.84 9.96 0.49
C PRO A 20 12.09 11.07 1.21
N LYS A 21 12.14 11.07 2.55
CA LYS A 21 11.73 12.20 3.36
C LYS A 21 12.59 13.43 3.02
N VAL A 22 12.04 14.61 3.28
CA VAL A 22 12.75 15.89 3.06
C VAL A 22 14.15 15.87 3.69
N GLY A 23 15.16 16.17 2.88
CA GLY A 23 16.56 16.21 3.29
C GLY A 23 17.29 14.86 3.29
N LYS A 24 16.65 13.77 2.86
CA LYS A 24 17.28 12.45 2.69
C LYS A 24 17.75 12.25 1.25
N ASP A 25 18.91 11.59 1.09
CA ASP A 25 19.48 11.30 -0.22
C ASP A 25 18.74 10.11 -0.86
N ILE A 26 18.30 10.29 -2.10
CA ILE A 26 17.61 9.24 -2.88
C ILE A 26 18.50 8.00 -3.08
N THR A 27 19.82 8.18 -3.15
CA THR A 27 20.75 7.07 -3.39
C THR A 27 20.94 6.16 -2.18
N THR A 28 20.61 6.63 -0.97
CA THR A 28 20.75 5.85 0.28
C THR A 28 19.42 5.37 0.84
N THR A 29 18.31 5.96 0.40
CA THR A 29 16.96 5.70 0.92
C THR A 29 16.29 4.48 0.29
N TRP A 30 16.69 4.10 -0.92
CA TRP A 30 16.18 2.93 -1.65
C TRP A 30 16.91 1.63 -1.28
N ASN A 31 17.56 1.59 -0.13
CA ASN A 31 18.00 0.32 0.43
C ASN A 31 16.76 -0.39 1.00
N LEU A 32 16.16 -1.27 0.19
CA LEU A 32 14.97 -2.06 0.56
C LEU A 32 15.26 -3.13 1.63
N GLY A 33 16.49 -3.14 2.18
CA GLY A 33 16.96 -4.14 3.11
C GLY A 33 17.31 -5.46 2.41
N ASP A 34 17.86 -6.39 3.18
CA ASP A 34 17.85 -7.80 2.79
C ASP A 34 16.40 -8.31 2.91
N ASP A 35 16.01 -9.31 2.11
CA ASP A 35 14.78 -10.07 2.37
C ASP A 35 14.91 -10.67 3.79
N GLU A 36 14.23 -10.05 4.76
CA GLU A 36 14.41 -10.39 6.17
C GLU A 36 13.85 -11.78 6.50
N PHE A 37 13.11 -12.41 5.59
CA PHE A 37 12.43 -13.65 5.91
C PHE A 37 12.84 -14.85 5.08
N GLY A 38 13.23 -14.73 3.80
CA GLY A 38 13.82 -15.83 3.01
C GLY A 38 13.13 -17.19 3.16
N LYS A 39 11.83 -17.17 3.48
CA LYS A 39 11.01 -18.30 3.93
C LYS A 39 9.65 -18.15 3.29
N ASP A 40 9.22 -19.21 2.63
CA ASP A 40 7.86 -19.37 2.18
C ASP A 40 6.92 -19.45 3.40
N TRP A 41 6.08 -18.43 3.58
CA TRP A 41 5.11 -18.35 4.69
C TRP A 41 3.78 -19.03 4.35
N PHE A 42 3.56 -19.36 3.08
CA PHE A 42 2.46 -20.18 2.65
C PHE A 42 2.95 -21.62 2.47
N PHE A 43 2.11 -22.58 2.81
CA PHE A 43 2.49 -23.98 2.73
C PHE A 43 2.57 -24.37 1.24
N THR A 44 3.74 -24.30 0.60
CA THR A 44 3.91 -24.94 -0.71
C THR A 44 3.99 -26.44 -0.49
N LYS A 45 2.97 -27.17 -0.97
CA LYS A 45 2.98 -28.63 -0.97
C LYS A 45 3.87 -29.11 -2.11
N ASP A 46 4.74 -30.07 -1.84
CA ASP A 46 5.62 -30.67 -2.86
C ASP A 46 4.84 -31.02 -4.14
N GLY A 47 5.20 -30.35 -5.25
CA GLY A 47 4.58 -30.54 -6.57
C GLY A 47 3.45 -29.58 -6.95
N GLU A 48 3.18 -28.54 -6.15
CA GLU A 48 2.23 -27.46 -6.46
C GLU A 48 2.95 -26.09 -6.63
N VAL A 49 2.26 -25.09 -7.20
CA VAL A 49 2.78 -23.74 -7.52
C VAL A 49 3.46 -23.12 -6.31
N GLU A 50 4.74 -22.75 -6.46
CA GLU A 50 5.51 -22.07 -5.41
C GLU A 50 4.96 -20.64 -5.24
N ILE A 51 4.50 -20.31 -4.04
CA ILE A 51 4.11 -18.93 -3.71
C ILE A 51 5.35 -18.30 -3.10
N GLU A 52 5.95 -17.34 -3.79
CA GLU A 52 7.09 -16.60 -3.25
C GLU A 52 6.57 -15.26 -2.69
N GLU A 53 6.74 -15.08 -1.38
CA GLU A 53 6.50 -13.81 -0.72
C GLU A 53 7.83 -13.06 -0.60
N LEU A 54 7.93 -11.92 -1.29
CA LEU A 54 9.08 -11.01 -1.18
C LEU A 54 8.67 -9.84 -0.28
N ILE A 55 9.16 -9.82 0.95
CA ILE A 55 8.88 -8.75 1.91
C ILE A 55 10.03 -7.75 1.87
N TYR A 56 9.80 -6.59 1.26
CA TYR A 56 10.79 -5.52 1.20
C TYR A 56 10.50 -4.46 2.26
N ARG A 57 11.49 -4.20 3.12
CA ARG A 57 11.38 -3.23 4.21
C ARG A 57 12.42 -2.14 4.07
N ALA A 58 12.03 -1.01 3.49
CA ALA A 58 12.88 0.18 3.52
C ALA A 58 12.98 0.77 4.94
N ASN A 59 14.04 1.55 5.20
CA ASN A 59 14.20 2.22 6.49
C ASN A 59 13.07 3.26 6.72
N PRO A 60 12.21 3.09 7.74
CA PRO A 60 11.09 3.99 8.01
C PRO A 60 11.52 5.42 8.35
N ASP A 61 12.77 5.64 8.76
CA ASP A 61 13.30 6.98 9.04
C ASP A 61 13.68 7.75 7.78
N ASP A 62 13.80 7.06 6.66
CA ASP A 62 14.36 7.58 5.42
C ASP A 62 13.30 7.81 4.35
N VAL A 63 12.22 7.02 4.33
CA VAL A 63 11.19 7.09 3.28
C VAL A 63 9.78 7.37 3.83
N GLU A 64 8.93 7.94 2.98
CA GLU A 64 7.52 8.16 3.24
C GLU A 64 6.66 7.93 1.99
N ILE A 65 5.38 7.66 2.20
CA ILE A 65 4.32 7.65 1.21
C ILE A 65 3.57 8.98 1.32
N PHE A 66 3.27 9.61 0.19
CA PHE A 66 2.54 10.87 0.18
C PHE A 66 1.71 11.07 -1.09
N LEU A 67 0.71 11.94 -0.98
CA LEU A 67 -0.08 12.47 -2.08
C LEU A 67 0.43 13.87 -2.45
N SER A 68 0.61 14.11 -3.74
CA SER A 68 1.02 15.40 -4.28
C SER A 68 0.02 16.00 -5.25
N LEU A 69 0.00 17.33 -5.32
CA LEU A 69 -0.58 18.11 -6.40
C LEU A 69 0.56 18.77 -7.17
N GLY A 70 0.83 18.32 -8.39
CA GLY A 70 2.07 18.62 -9.09
C GLY A 70 3.28 18.20 -8.25
N ASN A 71 4.12 19.17 -7.91
CA ASN A 71 5.32 18.95 -7.09
C ASN A 71 5.10 19.25 -5.60
N THR A 72 3.92 19.72 -5.19
CA THR A 72 3.63 20.01 -3.80
C THR A 72 3.08 18.78 -3.11
N LYS A 73 3.73 18.34 -2.02
CA LYS A 73 3.16 17.33 -1.12
C LYS A 73 2.00 17.93 -0.34
N ILE A 74 0.81 17.35 -0.45
CA ILE A 74 -0.42 17.87 0.17
C ILE A 74 -0.93 17.00 1.34
N VAL A 75 -0.65 15.70 1.30
CA VAL A 75 -0.99 14.75 2.37
C VAL A 75 0.17 13.78 2.55
N SER A 76 0.62 13.57 3.80
CA SER A 76 1.56 12.51 4.14
C SER A 76 0.84 11.34 4.79
N PHE A 77 1.28 10.14 4.42
CA PHE A 77 0.82 8.88 5.02
C PHE A 77 1.88 8.26 5.93
N GLY A 78 3.06 8.88 6.04
CA GLY A 78 4.20 8.32 6.77
C GLY A 78 4.78 7.09 6.09
N TYR A 79 5.13 6.07 6.87
CA TYR A 79 5.72 4.83 6.37
C TYR A 79 4.78 3.65 6.62
N SER A 80 4.72 2.73 5.66
CA SER A 80 4.13 1.40 5.85
C SER A 80 5.00 0.35 5.15
N PRO A 81 5.16 -0.85 5.75
CA PRO A 81 5.80 -1.97 5.09
C PRO A 81 5.09 -2.33 3.79
N ASN A 82 5.87 -2.61 2.74
CA ASN A 82 5.35 -3.07 1.46
C ASN A 82 5.49 -4.59 1.39
N TYR A 83 4.38 -5.27 1.14
CA TYR A 83 4.34 -6.70 0.91
C TYR A 83 4.13 -6.93 -0.58
N PHE A 84 5.08 -7.63 -1.20
CA PHE A 84 4.96 -8.07 -2.59
C PHE A 84 4.85 -9.58 -2.62
N ILE A 85 3.70 -10.08 -3.06
CA ILE A 85 3.44 -11.51 -3.17
C ILE A 85 3.40 -11.85 -4.65
N SER A 86 4.26 -12.75 -5.10
CA SER A 86 4.28 -13.28 -6.46
C SER A 86 3.92 -14.76 -6.41
N THR A 87 2.90 -15.17 -7.16
CA THR A 87 2.71 -16.59 -7.44
C THR A 87 3.74 -16.99 -8.50
N ASN A 88 4.79 -17.71 -8.14
CA ASN A 88 5.75 -18.24 -9.09
C ASN A 88 5.12 -19.42 -9.84
N GLU A 89 4.17 -19.12 -10.74
CA GLU A 89 3.65 -20.10 -11.69
C GLU A 89 4.76 -20.59 -12.65
N ILE A 90 5.87 -19.86 -12.73
CA ILE A 90 7.12 -20.19 -13.41
C ILE A 90 8.29 -19.73 -12.52
N ASP A 91 9.18 -20.66 -12.13
CA ASP A 91 10.35 -20.41 -11.27
C ASP A 91 11.10 -19.11 -11.63
N GLY A 92 11.22 -18.21 -10.66
CA GLY A 92 12.03 -17.00 -10.76
C GLY A 92 11.52 -15.94 -11.74
N ASN A 93 10.23 -15.97 -12.11
CA ASN A 93 9.68 -15.02 -13.07
C ASN A 93 8.45 -14.25 -12.54
N ILE A 94 8.73 -13.17 -11.82
CA ILE A 94 7.75 -12.19 -11.33
C ILE A 94 6.87 -11.58 -12.43
N VAL A 95 7.26 -11.67 -13.71
CA VAL A 95 6.54 -11.06 -14.83
C VAL A 95 5.35 -11.90 -15.27
N PHE A 96 5.40 -13.22 -15.08
CA PHE A 96 4.33 -14.14 -15.52
C PHE A 96 3.47 -14.68 -14.36
N GLY A 97 3.74 -14.27 -13.12
CA GLY A 97 2.93 -14.58 -11.94
C GLY A 97 1.79 -13.58 -11.69
N ARG A 98 0.81 -13.96 -10.87
CA ARG A 98 -0.06 -12.99 -10.20
C ARG A 98 0.78 -12.26 -9.16
N ASN A 99 0.74 -10.93 -9.22
CA ASN A 99 1.45 -10.07 -8.29
C ASN A 99 0.44 -9.31 -7.43
N LEU A 100 0.62 -9.39 -6.12
CA LEU A 100 -0.12 -8.60 -5.15
C LEU A 100 0.86 -7.63 -4.50
N LEU A 101 0.56 -6.34 -4.57
CA LEU A 101 1.21 -5.34 -3.73
C LEU A 101 0.23 -4.91 -2.66
N LEU A 102 0.61 -5.09 -1.40
CA LEU A 102 -0.17 -4.69 -0.26
C LEU A 102 0.67 -3.79 0.65
N LEU A 103 0.09 -2.68 1.06
CA LEU A 103 0.59 -1.88 2.17
C LEU A 103 -0.33 -2.08 3.37
N ASP A 104 0.25 -2.12 4.57
CA ASP A 104 -0.55 -2.01 5.79
C ASP A 104 -1.31 -0.68 5.78
N PRO A 105 -2.57 -0.65 6.26
CA PRO A 105 -3.33 0.58 6.36
C PRO A 105 -2.61 1.64 7.20
N VAL A 106 -2.56 2.87 6.67
CA VAL A 106 -1.91 4.03 7.27
C VAL A 106 -2.86 5.17 7.53
N ARG A 107 -2.51 6.03 8.48
CA ARG A 107 -3.21 7.30 8.71
C ARG A 107 -2.76 8.32 7.67
N ALA A 108 -3.66 9.23 7.32
CA ALA A 108 -3.40 10.34 6.41
C ALA A 108 -3.36 11.66 7.19
N PHE A 109 -2.40 12.52 6.89
CA PHE A 109 -2.20 13.80 7.55
C PHE A 109 -2.01 14.92 6.53
N LYS A 110 -2.73 16.03 6.71
CA LYS A 110 -2.55 17.22 5.87
C LYS A 110 -1.18 17.84 6.13
N GLU A 111 -0.50 18.24 5.07
CA GLU A 111 0.76 18.98 5.16
C GLU A 111 0.55 20.44 5.61
N SER A 112 1.57 21.00 6.26
CA SER A 112 1.53 22.40 6.70
C SER A 112 2.03 23.36 5.61
N GLY A 113 1.56 24.61 5.63
CA GLY A 113 2.06 25.66 4.72
C GLY A 113 1.53 25.60 3.29
N LEU A 114 0.46 24.82 3.06
CA LEU A 114 -0.23 24.72 1.78
C LEU A 114 -0.94 26.02 1.41
N ASP A 115 -1.04 26.32 0.12
CA ASP A 115 -1.90 27.40 -0.35
C ASP A 115 -3.39 27.04 -0.20
N SER A 116 -4.29 27.97 -0.53
CA SER A 116 -5.73 27.74 -0.37
C SER A 116 -6.28 26.60 -1.23
N LEU A 117 -5.74 26.41 -2.43
CA LEU A 117 -6.20 25.38 -3.37
C LEU A 117 -5.74 24.01 -2.89
N GLU A 118 -4.45 23.88 -2.58
CA GLU A 118 -3.80 22.68 -2.07
C GLU A 118 -4.39 22.26 -0.72
N SER A 119 -4.57 23.21 0.21
CA SER A 119 -5.17 22.93 1.51
C SER A 119 -6.61 22.44 1.35
N GLY A 120 -7.43 23.08 0.51
CA GLY A 120 -8.81 22.66 0.34
C GLY A 120 -8.92 21.28 -0.32
N LEU A 121 -7.98 20.92 -1.20
CA LEU A 121 -7.92 19.57 -1.77
C LEU A 121 -7.53 18.52 -0.73
N ALA A 122 -6.53 18.82 0.10
CA ALA A 122 -6.14 17.95 1.20
C ALA A 122 -7.28 17.77 2.22
N ASP A 123 -7.99 18.85 2.54
CA ASP A 123 -9.14 18.82 3.44
C ASP A 123 -10.27 17.95 2.88
N ALA A 124 -10.62 18.12 1.60
CA ALA A 124 -11.63 17.29 0.93
C ALA A 124 -11.24 15.80 0.89
N PHE A 125 -9.97 15.50 0.60
CA PHE A 125 -9.45 14.14 0.64
C PHE A 125 -9.56 13.52 2.04
N LEU A 126 -9.16 14.26 3.08
CA LEU A 126 -9.21 13.78 4.45
C LEU A 126 -10.65 13.63 4.97
N GLU A 127 -11.58 14.44 4.50
CA GLU A 127 -13.02 14.28 4.78
C GLU A 127 -13.52 12.92 4.27
N ASP A 128 -13.20 12.58 3.02
CA ASP A 128 -13.54 11.29 2.41
C ASP A 128 -12.88 10.11 3.18
N VAL A 129 -11.60 10.25 3.56
CA VAL A 129 -10.88 9.23 4.34
C VAL A 129 -11.50 9.04 5.72
N ASN A 130 -11.82 10.13 6.43
CA ASN A 130 -12.44 10.07 7.75
C ASN A 130 -13.83 9.44 7.70
N ALA A 131 -14.62 9.75 6.67
CA ALA A 131 -15.94 9.14 6.46
C ALA A 131 -15.85 7.61 6.25
N ALA A 132 -14.75 7.12 5.68
CA ALA A 132 -14.51 5.69 5.42
C ALA A 132 -13.82 4.94 6.58
N GLY A 133 -13.56 5.59 7.71
CA GLY A 133 -12.94 4.96 8.89
C GLY A 133 -11.53 5.47 9.24
N GLY A 134 -11.03 6.45 8.49
CA GLY A 134 -9.83 7.22 8.84
C GLY A 134 -8.50 6.56 8.52
N TRP A 135 -8.50 5.50 7.71
CA TRP A 135 -7.28 4.83 7.23
C TRP A 135 -7.26 4.74 5.71
N VAL A 136 -6.06 4.63 5.18
CA VAL A 136 -5.79 4.53 3.75
C VAL A 136 -4.92 3.31 3.50
N GLN A 137 -5.24 2.54 2.46
CA GLN A 137 -4.48 1.40 2.02
C GLN A 137 -4.18 1.52 0.54
N LEU A 138 -2.92 1.32 0.17
CA LEU A 138 -2.54 1.10 -1.21
C LEU A 138 -2.62 -0.40 -1.49
N PHE A 139 -3.30 -0.75 -2.57
CA PHE A 139 -3.55 -2.13 -2.93
C PHE A 139 -3.41 -2.29 -4.45
N SER A 140 -2.77 -3.37 -4.87
CA SER A 140 -2.79 -3.82 -6.25
C SER A 140 -3.05 -5.32 -6.27
N ASP A 141 -4.07 -5.73 -7.02
CA ASP A 141 -4.30 -7.12 -7.41
C ASP A 141 -4.42 -7.16 -8.93
N GLY A 142 -3.39 -7.72 -9.56
CA GLY A 142 -3.31 -7.76 -11.00
C GLY A 142 -2.48 -8.95 -11.47
N VAL A 143 -2.94 -9.55 -12.56
CA VAL A 143 -2.06 -10.36 -13.39
C VAL A 143 -1.39 -9.38 -14.34
N VAL A 144 -0.05 -9.30 -14.27
CA VAL A 144 0.72 -8.49 -15.22
C VAL A 144 0.51 -9.09 -16.61
N ASN A 145 0.00 -8.30 -17.56
CA ASN A 145 -0.06 -8.69 -18.95
C ASN A 145 1.26 -8.30 -19.63
N PRO A 146 2.14 -9.26 -19.99
CA PRO A 146 3.46 -8.95 -20.54
C PRO A 146 3.43 -8.16 -21.85
N ALA A 147 2.31 -8.22 -22.59
CA ALA A 147 2.17 -7.52 -23.86
C ALA A 147 1.87 -6.02 -23.71
N THR A 148 1.29 -5.61 -22.57
CA THR A 148 0.84 -4.22 -22.35
C THR A 148 1.49 -3.56 -21.15
N ASP A 149 1.85 -4.34 -20.14
CA ASP A 149 2.21 -3.84 -18.82
C ASP A 149 3.73 -3.89 -18.59
N VAL A 150 4.46 -4.53 -19.51
CA VAL A 150 5.91 -4.68 -19.45
C VAL A 150 6.54 -3.97 -20.62
N THR A 151 7.37 -2.97 -20.33
CA THR A 151 8.21 -2.35 -21.34
C THR A 151 9.67 -2.57 -21.00
N PHE A 152 10.45 -2.82 -22.04
CA PHE A 152 11.89 -3.01 -21.95
C PHE A 152 12.56 -1.96 -22.80
N THR A 153 13.40 -1.14 -22.17
CA THR A 153 14.20 -0.13 -22.85
C THR A 153 15.67 -0.29 -22.47
N ILE A 154 16.54 0.13 -23.37
CA ILE A 154 17.98 0.25 -23.10
C ILE A 154 18.30 1.74 -23.20
N GLU A 155 18.65 2.33 -22.06
CA GLU A 155 18.92 3.76 -21.96
C GLU A 155 20.25 3.97 -21.24
N ASN A 156 21.17 4.73 -21.86
CA ASN A 156 22.51 5.01 -21.34
C ASN A 156 23.32 3.76 -20.90
N GLY A 157 23.12 2.62 -21.58
CA GLY A 157 23.81 1.37 -21.26
C GLY A 157 23.19 0.57 -20.12
N TYR A 158 22.14 1.09 -19.47
CA TYR A 158 21.33 0.38 -18.49
C TYR A 158 20.13 -0.27 -19.18
N ARG A 159 19.78 -1.47 -18.72
CA ARG A 159 18.53 -2.14 -19.10
C ARG A 159 17.47 -1.72 -18.10
N VAL A 160 16.41 -1.10 -18.60
CA VAL A 160 15.27 -0.68 -17.79
C VAL A 160 14.11 -1.60 -18.13
N LEU A 161 13.68 -2.38 -17.13
CA LEU A 161 12.44 -3.15 -17.17
C LEU A 161 11.40 -2.35 -16.39
N THR A 162 10.37 -1.87 -17.07
CA THR A 162 9.24 -1.22 -16.44
C THR A 162 8.08 -2.21 -16.40
N VAL A 163 7.58 -2.49 -15.20
CA VAL A 163 6.39 -3.29 -14.98
C VAL A 163 5.32 -2.39 -14.39
N SER A 164 4.15 -2.35 -15.03
CA SER A 164 2.99 -1.57 -14.60
C SER A 164 1.99 -2.51 -13.93
N PHE A 165 1.44 -2.09 -12.80
CA PHE A 165 0.40 -2.82 -12.09
C PHE A 165 -0.71 -1.84 -11.65
N PRO A 166 -1.98 -2.28 -11.65
CA PRO A 166 -3.10 -1.42 -11.28
C PRO A 166 -3.05 -1.11 -9.78
N LEU A 167 -2.56 0.09 -9.43
CA LEU A 167 -2.55 0.58 -8.06
C LEU A 167 -3.86 1.28 -7.72
N GLU A 168 -4.46 0.87 -6.61
CA GLU A 168 -5.64 1.50 -6.03
C GLU A 168 -5.31 2.08 -4.66
N LEU A 169 -5.62 3.36 -4.49
CA LEU A 169 -5.67 3.99 -3.17
C LEU A 169 -7.09 3.86 -2.61
N ARG A 170 -7.24 3.11 -1.52
CA ARG A 170 -8.54 2.82 -0.90
C ARG A 170 -8.60 3.47 0.47
N ALA A 171 -9.71 4.14 0.78
CA ALA A 171 -10.03 4.50 2.15
C ALA A 171 -10.68 3.28 2.84
N VAL A 172 -10.17 2.89 4.00
CA VAL A 172 -10.53 1.65 4.69
C VAL A 172 -10.83 1.90 6.16
N GLY A 173 -11.74 1.10 6.72
CA GLY A 173 -12.00 1.06 8.15
C GLY A 173 -11.18 -0.05 8.80
N VAL A 174 -10.26 0.32 9.70
CA VAL A 174 -9.57 -0.66 10.56
C VAL A 174 -10.33 -0.71 11.89
N PRO A 175 -10.89 -1.88 12.29
CA PRO A 175 -11.58 -2.01 13.56
C PRO A 175 -10.69 -1.60 14.72
N GLU A 176 -11.21 -0.79 15.64
CA GLU A 176 -10.44 -0.45 16.84
C GLU A 176 -10.10 -1.73 17.63
N PRO A 177 -8.92 -1.84 18.25
CA PRO A 177 -8.56 -3.02 19.05
C PRO A 177 -9.60 -3.37 20.12
N SER A 178 -10.30 -2.37 20.66
CA SER A 178 -11.42 -2.51 21.60
C SER A 178 -12.63 -3.26 21.03
N SER A 179 -12.91 -3.11 19.73
CA SER A 179 -14.01 -3.81 19.04
C SER A 179 -13.69 -5.30 18.84
N LEU A 180 -12.42 -5.63 18.58
CA LEU A 180 -11.93 -7.01 18.52
C LEU A 180 -11.96 -7.68 19.90
N LEU A 181 -11.63 -6.93 20.96
CA LEU A 181 -11.78 -7.38 22.34
C LEU A 181 -13.26 -7.55 22.74
N GLY A 182 -14.14 -6.68 22.28
CA GLY A 182 -15.59 -6.83 22.47
C GLY A 182 -16.15 -8.09 21.80
N LEU A 183 -15.73 -8.37 20.55
CA LEU A 183 -16.09 -9.59 19.83
C LEU A 183 -15.53 -10.86 20.50
N SER A 184 -14.30 -10.82 21.01
CA SER A 184 -13.72 -11.97 21.72
C SER A 184 -14.40 -12.21 23.07
N LEU A 185 -14.77 -11.15 23.80
CA LEU A 185 -15.56 -11.25 25.05
C LEU A 185 -16.99 -11.77 24.80
N LEU A 186 -17.65 -11.36 23.72
CA LEU A 186 -18.95 -11.91 23.31
C LEU A 186 -18.85 -13.40 22.90
N GLY A 187 -17.78 -13.77 22.19
CA GLY A 187 -17.47 -15.16 21.85
C GLY A 187 -17.24 -16.03 23.09
N LEU A 188 -16.51 -15.53 24.08
CA LEU A 188 -16.32 -16.20 25.38
C LEU A 188 -17.63 -16.29 26.18
N GLY A 189 -18.46 -15.24 26.16
CA GLY A 189 -19.79 -15.25 26.78
C GLY A 189 -20.72 -16.31 26.19
N ALA A 190 -20.67 -16.53 24.88
CA ALA A 190 -21.44 -17.59 24.20
C ALA A 190 -20.98 -19.00 24.58
N ILE A 191 -19.67 -19.20 24.80
CA ILE A 191 -19.11 -20.48 25.27
C ILE A 191 -19.51 -20.75 26.73
N ILE A 192 -19.44 -19.73 27.60
CA ILE A 192 -19.85 -19.85 29.01
C ILE A 192 -21.35 -20.13 29.15
N TYR A 193 -22.21 -19.47 28.36
CA TYR A 193 -23.65 -19.74 28.34
C TYR A 193 -23.97 -21.18 27.90
N ARG A 194 -23.18 -21.75 26.99
CA ARG A 194 -23.34 -23.16 26.57
C ARG A 194 -22.97 -24.15 27.67
N CYS A 195 -21.98 -23.85 28.50
CA CYS A 195 -21.59 -24.69 29.63
C CYS A 195 -22.60 -24.67 30.79
N TRP A 196 -23.40 -23.62 30.94
CA TRP A 196 -24.42 -23.52 31.99
C TRP A 196 -25.74 -24.24 31.69
N ARG A 197 -25.98 -24.67 30.44
CA ARG A 197 -27.16 -25.47 30.07
C ARG A 197 -26.95 -26.99 30.10
N VAL A 198 -25.76 -27.45 30.51
CA VAL A 198 -25.39 -28.87 30.53
C VAL A 198 -25.12 -29.38 31.96
N PHE A 199 -25.52 -28.62 32.99
CA PHE A 199 -25.55 -29.07 34.39
C PHE A 199 -26.93 -28.83 35.00
#